data_AF-A0A4C1V9U2-F1
#
_entry.id   AF-A0A4C1V9U2-F1
#
_cell.length_a   1.000
_cell.length_b   1.000
_cell.length_c   1.000
_cell.angle_alpha   90.00
_cell.angle_beta   90.00
_cell.angle_gamma   90.00
#
_symmetry.space_group_name_H-M   'P 1'
#
loop_
_entity.id
_entity.type
_entity.pdbx_description
1 polymer ?
#
loop_
_entity_poly.entity_id
_entity_poly.type
_entity_poly.pdbx_seq_one_letter_code
_entity_poly.pdbx_strand_id
1 'polypeptide(L)'
;MGAHWSIKNSVLHGDLELPTINKFMKDTSKRFFDMAQSHPNPLIASAVTYEPPPAYHFLRRQRNILSDLPDALTSEIERLANGRNMILG
;
A
#
# COMPACT_ATOMS: atom_id res chain seq x y z
N MET A 1 -25.73 -24.56 -16.91
CA MET A 1 -25.32 -24.37 -15.50
C MET A 1 -23.99 -23.64 -15.50
N GLY A 2 -24.00 -22.30 -15.38
CA GLY A 2 -22.81 -21.45 -15.47
C GLY A 2 -22.67 -20.66 -14.18
N ALA A 3 -21.46 -20.62 -13.63
CA ALA A 3 -21.22 -20.37 -12.22
C ALA A 3 -21.49 -18.91 -11.78
N HIS A 4 -22.34 -18.75 -10.76
CA HIS A 4 -22.78 -17.50 -10.11
C HIS A 4 -21.94 -17.22 -8.86
N TRP A 5 -20.64 -16.95 -8.99
CA TRP A 5 -19.81 -16.67 -7.80
C TRP A 5 -18.84 -15.49 -7.95
N SER A 6 -19.10 -14.56 -8.86
CA SER A 6 -18.35 -13.30 -8.90
C SER A 6 -18.68 -12.44 -7.67
N ILE A 7 -18.05 -12.70 -6.53
CA ILE A 7 -18.11 -11.86 -5.34
C ILE A 7 -17.25 -10.62 -5.63
N LYS A 8 -17.85 -9.43 -5.48
CA LYS A 8 -17.13 -8.16 -5.67
C LYS A 8 -16.07 -8.01 -4.59
N ASN A 9 -14.84 -7.66 -4.96
CA ASN A 9 -13.74 -7.44 -4.00
C ASN A 9 -14.11 -6.49 -2.86
N SER A 10 -14.97 -5.50 -3.10
CA SER A 10 -15.47 -4.59 -2.06
C SER A 10 -16.27 -5.29 -0.96
N VAL A 11 -17.06 -6.32 -1.30
CA VAL A 11 -17.81 -7.14 -0.33
C VAL A 11 -16.85 -7.98 0.49
N LEU A 12 -15.82 -8.55 -0.13
CA LEU A 12 -14.78 -9.32 0.58
C LEU A 12 -13.97 -8.43 1.53
N HIS A 13 -13.53 -7.25 1.09
CA HIS A 13 -12.76 -6.34 1.94
C HIS A 13 -13.57 -5.77 3.10
N GLY A 14 -14.87 -5.51 2.89
CA GLY A 14 -15.77 -5.03 3.93
C GLY A 14 -16.16 -6.13 4.94
N ASP A 15 -16.62 -7.28 4.46
CA ASP A 15 -17.13 -8.37 5.31
C ASP A 15 -16.03 -9.09 6.08
N LEU A 16 -14.80 -9.15 5.53
CA LEU A 16 -13.65 -9.79 6.17
C LEU A 16 -12.68 -8.78 6.82
N GLU A 17 -13.06 -7.49 6.87
CA GLU A 17 -12.25 -6.39 7.42
C GLU A 17 -10.81 -6.34 6.89
N LEU A 18 -10.58 -6.84 5.67
CA LEU A 18 -9.23 -6.97 5.12
C LEU A 18 -8.63 -5.59 4.86
N PRO A 19 -7.40 -5.32 5.35
CA PRO A 19 -6.72 -4.06 5.06
C PRO A 19 -6.53 -3.93 3.55
N THR A 20 -6.85 -2.75 3.01
CA THR A 20 -6.52 -2.41 1.62
C THR A 20 -5.02 -2.60 1.41
N ILE A 21 -4.62 -3.01 0.20
CA ILE A 21 -3.21 -3.20 -0.18
C ILE A 21 -2.36 -1.99 0.23
N ASN A 22 -2.85 -0.76 0.03
CA ASN A 22 -2.15 0.45 0.46
C ASN A 22 -1.87 0.49 1.97
N LYS A 23 -2.87 0.20 2.81
CA LYS A 23 -2.72 0.14 4.27
C LYS A 23 -1.76 -0.96 4.67
N PHE A 24 -1.94 -2.16 4.12
CA PHE A 24 -1.05 -3.29 4.37
C PHE A 24 0.41 -2.96 4.00
N MET A 25 0.64 -2.37 2.82
CA MET A 25 1.98 -2.01 2.36
C MET A 25 2.62 -0.93 3.23
N LYS A 26 1.86 0.07 3.68
CA LYS A 26 2.34 1.11 4.61
C LYS A 26 2.71 0.53 5.98
N ASP A 27 1.84 -0.27 6.56
CA ASP A 27 2.07 -0.84 7.89
C ASP A 27 3.22 -1.85 7.86
N THR A 28 3.31 -2.65 6.80
CA THR A 28 4.38 -3.63 6.62
C THR A 28 5.72 -2.96 6.36
N SER A 29 5.78 -1.93 5.51
CA SER A 29 7.01 -1.19 5.26
C SER A 29 7.52 -0.49 6.51
N LYS A 30 6.63 0.13 7.29
CA LYS A 30 6.98 0.73 8.58
C LYS A 30 7.62 -0.29 9.52
N ARG A 31 6.98 -1.45 9.73
CA ARG A 31 7.55 -2.52 10.58
C ARG A 31 8.90 -3.01 10.09
N PHE A 32 9.09 -3.09 8.77
CA PHE A 32 10.36 -3.47 8.18
C PHE A 32 11.47 -2.46 8.50
N PHE A 33 11.21 -1.17 8.35
CA PHE A 33 12.17 -0.12 8.67
C PHE A 33 12.43 0.01 10.18
N ASP A 34 11.41 -0.12 11.02
CA ASP A 34 11.56 -0.14 12.48
C ASP A 34 12.50 -1.28 12.92
N MET A 35 12.36 -2.46 12.31
CA MET A 35 13.23 -3.60 12.56
C MET A 35 14.66 -3.35 12.10
N ALA A 36 14.83 -2.81 10.89
CA ALA A 36 16.15 -2.46 10.35
C ALA A 36 16.88 -1.43 11.23
N GLN A 37 16.16 -0.46 11.80
CA GLN A 37 16.73 0.56 12.68
C GLN A 37 17.32 -0.05 13.97
N SER A 38 16.66 -1.07 14.52
CA SER A 38 17.12 -1.77 15.74
C SER A 38 18.17 -2.87 15.48
N HIS A 39 18.59 -3.05 14.22
CA HIS A 39 19.38 -4.21 13.83
C HIS A 39 20.85 -4.10 14.29
N PRO A 40 21.47 -5.18 14.83
CA PRO A 40 22.85 -5.14 15.34
C PRO A 40 23.90 -4.93 14.23
N ASN A 41 23.56 -5.27 12.98
CA ASN A 41 24.43 -5.00 11.82
C ASN A 41 24.29 -3.53 11.37
N PRO A 42 25.37 -2.72 11.45
CA PRO A 42 25.33 -1.31 11.06
C PRO A 42 25.01 -1.09 9.58
N LEU A 43 25.35 -2.04 8.70
CA LEU A 43 25.01 -1.94 7.28
C LEU A 43 23.50 -1.96 7.06
N ILE A 44 22.77 -2.76 7.84
CA ILE A 44 21.31 -2.86 7.76
C ILE A 44 20.66 -1.62 8.38
N ALA A 45 21.16 -1.14 9.52
CA ALA A 45 20.67 0.09 10.14
C ALA A 45 20.87 1.31 9.23
N SER A 46 22.00 1.39 8.51
CA SER A 46 22.29 2.49 7.58
C SER A 46 21.33 2.57 6.38
N ALA A 47 20.66 1.47 6.03
CA ALA A 47 19.67 1.46 4.95
C ALA A 47 18.43 2.33 5.27
N VAL A 48 18.14 2.59 6.55
CA VAL A 48 17.02 3.44 6.98
C VAL A 48 17.23 4.90 6.55
N THR A 49 18.48 5.35 6.45
CA THR A 49 18.84 6.72 6.05
C THR A 49 19.19 6.84 4.57
N TYR A 50 18.96 5.80 3.77
CA TYR A 50 19.31 5.80 2.37
C TYR A 50 18.43 6.76 1.57
N GLU A 51 19.04 7.77 0.96
CA GLU A 51 18.38 8.61 -0.04
C GLU A 51 18.64 8.02 -1.44
N PRO A 52 17.59 7.66 -2.19
CA PRO A 52 17.77 7.12 -3.53
C PRO A 52 18.39 8.19 -4.45
N PRO A 53 19.36 7.81 -5.31
CA PRO A 53 19.95 8.74 -6.24
C PRO A 53 18.88 9.33 -7.18
N PRO A 54 19.06 10.58 -7.62
CA PRO A 54 18.10 11.24 -8.48
C PRO A 54 17.85 10.43 -9.76
N ALA A 55 16.60 10.50 -10.19
CA ALA A 55 15.89 9.66 -11.15
C ALA A 55 16.45 9.59 -12.59
N TYR A 56 17.72 9.93 -12.84
CA TYR A 56 18.25 10.11 -14.18
C TYR A 56 18.49 8.80 -14.94
N HIS A 57 18.61 7.66 -14.24
CA HIS A 57 18.87 6.36 -14.88
C HIS A 57 18.13 5.22 -14.18
N PHE A 58 16.81 5.09 -14.38
CA PHE A 58 16.09 3.90 -13.94
C PHE A 58 16.50 2.69 -14.80
N LEU A 59 17.42 1.89 -14.29
CA LEU A 59 17.55 0.49 -14.69
C LEU A 59 16.26 -0.23 -14.25
N ARG A 60 15.26 -0.26 -15.16
CA ARG A 60 13.98 -0.96 -15.04
C ARG A 60 13.33 -0.83 -13.65
N ARG A 61 12.56 0.25 -13.45
CA ARG A 61 11.66 0.39 -12.28
C ARG A 61 10.86 -0.90 -12.07
N GLN A 62 10.88 -1.44 -10.86
CA GLN A 62 9.82 -2.36 -10.44
C GLN A 62 8.49 -1.63 -10.54
N ARG A 63 7.47 -2.28 -11.11
CA ARG A 63 6.10 -1.73 -11.17
C ARG A 63 5.59 -1.60 -9.74
N ASN A 64 5.67 -0.39 -9.20
CA ASN A 64 5.06 -0.08 -7.92
C ASN A 64 3.54 -0.02 -8.13
N ILE A 65 2.83 -1.05 -7.63
CA ILE A 65 1.36 -1.12 -7.60
C ILE A 65 0.74 0.16 -6.99
N LEU A 66 1.50 0.84 -6.12
CA LEU A 66 1.10 2.09 -5.45
C LEU A 66 1.37 3.37 -6.27
N SER A 67 2.24 3.30 -7.28
CA SER A 67 2.58 4.45 -8.16
C SER A 67 1.74 4.47 -9.44
N ASP A 68 1.07 3.37 -9.75
CA ASP A 68 0.10 3.31 -10.84
C ASP A 68 -1.12 4.18 -10.49
N LEU A 69 -1.64 4.91 -11.48
CA LEU A 69 -2.83 5.75 -11.31
C LEU A 69 -3.96 4.91 -10.68
N PRO A 70 -4.64 5.39 -9.62
CA PRO A 70 -5.73 4.64 -9.03
C PRO A 70 -6.79 4.40 -10.10
N ASP A 71 -7.07 3.12 -10.35
CA ASP A 71 -8.15 2.71 -11.24
C ASP A 71 -9.49 3.27 -10.71
N ALA A 72 -10.52 3.32 -11.56
CA ALA A 72 -11.81 3.92 -11.24
C ALA A 72 -12.41 3.40 -9.92
N LEU A 73 -12.17 2.11 -9.62
CA LEU A 73 -12.60 1.47 -8.37
C LEU A 73 -11.84 2.01 -7.14
N THR A 74 -10.51 2.13 -7.23
CA THR A 74 -9.66 2.63 -6.14
C THR A 74 -9.98 4.10 -5.84
N SER A 75 -10.18 4.89 -6.90
CA SER A 75 -10.57 6.30 -6.79
C SER A 75 -11.90 6.46 -6.04
N GLU A 76 -12.86 5.58 -6.31
CA GLU A 76 -14.17 5.65 -5.66
C GLU A 76 -14.12 5.24 -4.18
N ILE A 77 -13.30 4.23 -3.85
CA ILE A 77 -13.06 3.80 -2.47
C ILE A 77 -12.37 4.91 -1.66
N GLU A 78 -11.36 5.58 -2.22
CA GLU A 78 -10.71 6.72 -1.58
C GLU A 78 -11.68 7.89 -1.38
N ARG A 79 -12.54 8.18 -2.37
CA ARG A 79 -13.57 9.23 -2.24
C ARG A 79 -14.56 8.91 -1.13
N LEU A 80 -14.98 7.65 -0.99
CA LEU A 80 -15.86 7.20 0.09
C LEU A 80 -15.19 7.28 1.46
N ALA A 81 -13.92 6.90 1.57
CA ALA A 81 -13.17 6.99 2.82
C ALA A 81 -12.96 8.45 3.26
N ASN A 82 -12.60 9.33 2.33
CA ASN A 82 -12.44 10.77 2.61
C ASN A 82 -13.78 11.43 2.97
N GLY A 83 -14.88 11.04 2.31
CA GLY A 83 -16.23 11.48 2.64
C GLY A 83 -16.68 11.10 4.05
N ARG A 84 -16.33 9.89 4.52
CA ARG A 84 -16.63 9.44 5.89
C ARG A 84 -15.88 10.23 6.95
N ASN A 85 -14.61 10.58 6.70
CA ASN A 85 -13.79 11.36 7.63
C ASN A 85 -14.26 12.83 7.79
N MET A 86 -14.98 13.38 6.80
CA MET A 86 -15.56 14.74 6.87
C MET A 86 -16.89 14.81 7.65
N ILE A 87 -17.55 13.68 7.90
CA ILE A 87 -18.84 13.61 8.61
C ILE A 87 -18.63 13.35 10.12
N LEU A 88 -17.42 12.94 10.53
CA LEU A 88 -17.06 12.61 11.91
C LEU A 88 -16.16 13.65 12.59
N GLY A 89 -16.09 14.88 12.06
CA GLY A 89 -15.38 16.02 12.62
C GLY A 89 -16.30 17.02 13.30
#